data_AF-A0A964HBN1-F1
#
_entry.id   AF-A0A964HBN1-F1
#
_cell.length_a   1.000
_cell.length_b   1.000
_cell.length_c   1.000
_cell.angle_alpha   90.00
_cell.angle_beta   90.00
_cell.angle_gamma   90.00
#
_symmetry.space_group_name_H-M   'P 1'
#
loop_
_entity.id
_entity.type
_entity.pdbx_description
1 polymer ?
#
loop_
_entity_poly.entity_id
_entity_poly.type
_entity_poly.pdbx_seq_one_letter_code
_entity_poly.pdbx_strand_id
1 'polypeptide(L)'
;REFPAAPEVAARAFALPLNTVSPPFPARGGYAVIKVSKRDAARQPRFDEVKDQARSMLMQKQHDRLFQDLVAELKGKYPVTVDQRLLAAAGQQKEAE
;
A
#
# COMPACT_ATOMS: atom_id res chain seq x y z
N ARG A 1 10.48 17.33 -0.23
CA ARG A 1 10.10 17.06 1.17
C ARG A 1 8.75 16.36 1.12
N GLU A 2 8.78 15.03 1.02
CA GLU A 2 7.56 14.23 0.95
C GLU A 2 6.88 14.25 2.32
N PHE A 3 5.60 14.61 2.35
CA PHE A 3 4.75 14.46 3.53
C PHE A 3 3.92 13.20 3.31
N PRO A 4 4.45 11.99 3.60
CA PRO A 4 3.65 10.78 3.56
C PRO A 4 2.52 10.95 4.56
N ALA A 5 1.28 10.72 4.13
CA ALA A 5 0.04 10.96 4.84
C ALA A 5 0.15 10.70 6.36
N ALA A 6 0.51 11.75 7.11
CA ALA A 6 0.65 11.65 8.55
C ALA A 6 -0.76 11.57 9.14
N PRO A 7 -1.03 10.63 10.06
CA PRO A 7 -2.37 10.46 10.64
C PRO A 7 -2.88 11.75 11.29
N GLU A 8 -1.97 12.57 11.82
CA GLU A 8 -2.21 13.88 12.41
C GLU A 8 -2.78 14.89 11.40
N VAL A 9 -2.25 14.87 10.17
CA VAL A 9 -2.67 15.74 9.06
C VAL A 9 -4.04 15.32 8.55
N ALA A 10 -4.27 14.01 8.38
CA ALA A 10 -5.55 13.47 7.96
C ALA A 10 -6.67 13.82 8.95
N ALA A 11 -6.44 13.62 10.26
CA ALA A 11 -7.42 13.94 11.30
C ALA A 11 -7.82 15.42 11.28
N ARG A 12 -6.86 16.33 11.10
CA ARG A 12 -7.15 17.77 10.98
C ARG A 12 -7.89 18.10 9.69
N ALA A 13 -7.51 17.50 8.56
CA ALA A 13 -8.18 17.71 7.28
C ALA A 13 -9.67 17.32 7.32
N PHE A 14 -10.02 16.23 8.02
CA PHE A 14 -11.42 15.81 8.19
C PHE A 14 -12.23 16.72 9.13
N ALA A 15 -11.56 17.32 10.12
CA ALA A 15 -12.19 18.24 11.07
C ALA A 15 -12.43 19.65 10.48
N LEU A 16 -11.65 20.07 9.47
CA LEU A 16 -11.76 21.40 8.89
C LEU A 16 -12.96 21.56 7.93
N PRO A 17 -13.57 22.76 7.87
CA PRO A 17 -14.55 23.08 6.83
C PRO A 17 -13.91 23.15 5.45
N LEU A 18 -14.72 22.94 4.40
CA LEU A 18 -14.30 23.10 3.01
C LEU A 18 -13.74 24.52 2.78
N ASN A 19 -12.66 24.61 2.02
CA ASN A 19 -11.97 25.84 1.63
C ASN A 19 -11.38 26.66 2.80
N THR A 20 -11.29 26.09 4.00
CA THR A 20 -10.71 26.74 5.18
C THR A 20 -9.22 26.37 5.34
N VAL A 21 -8.41 27.33 5.77
CA VAL A 21 -6.98 27.15 6.09
C VAL A 21 -6.83 26.87 7.58
N SER A 22 -6.06 25.85 7.96
CA SER A 22 -5.78 25.54 9.36
C SER A 22 -4.75 26.51 9.96
N PRO A 23 -4.79 26.77 11.28
CA PRO A 23 -3.62 27.29 11.97
C PRO A 23 -2.41 26.34 11.78
N PRO A 24 -1.17 26.84 11.87
CA PRO A 24 0.02 26.00 11.79
C PRO A 24 0.05 25.01 12.95
N PHE A 25 0.24 23.72 12.65
CA PHE A 25 0.32 22.66 13.66
C PHE A 25 1.61 21.85 13.51
N PRO A 26 2.16 21.31 14.62
CA PRO A 26 3.31 20.43 14.55
C PRO A 26 2.91 19.11 13.87
N ALA A 27 3.66 18.72 12.84
CA ALA A 27 3.53 17.45 12.14
C ALA A 27 4.90 16.78 12.06
N ARG A 28 4.94 15.46 11.80
CA ARG A 28 6.21 14.74 11.62
C ARG A 28 7.07 15.42 10.54
N GLY A 29 8.14 16.07 10.99
CA GLY A 29 9.08 16.78 10.11
C GLY A 29 8.90 18.30 10.01
N GLY A 30 8.09 18.96 10.85
CA GLY A 30 8.04 20.43 10.94
C GLY A 30 6.66 21.00 11.30
N TYR A 31 6.40 22.24 10.90
CA TYR A 31 5.06 22.83 10.97
C TYR A 31 4.33 22.63 9.64
N ALA A 32 3.08 22.20 9.71
CA ALA A 32 2.21 22.04 8.55
C ALA A 32 1.01 23.00 8.62
N VAL A 33 0.63 23.55 7.46
CA VAL A 33 -0.60 24.32 7.26
C VAL A 33 -1.37 23.60 6.16
N ILE A 34 -2.64 23.27 6.42
CA ILE A 34 -3.48 22.56 5.47
C ILE A 34 -4.66 23.40 5.02
N LYS A 35 -5.06 23.23 3.76
CA LYS A 35 -6.27 23.80 3.18
C LYS A 35 -7.09 22.67 2.57
N VAL A 36 -8.37 22.57 2.95
CA VAL A 36 -9.28 21.57 2.39
C VAL A 36 -9.82 22.07 1.05
N SER A 37 -9.23 21.64 -0.07
CA SER A 37 -9.66 22.09 -1.41
C SER A 37 -10.95 21.44 -1.88
N LYS A 38 -11.18 20.17 -1.52
CA LYS A 38 -12.36 19.40 -1.92
C LYS A 38 -12.74 18.45 -0.78
N ARG A 39 -14.04 18.28 -0.57
CA ARG A 39 -14.60 17.32 0.38
C ARG A 39 -15.58 16.45 -0.39
N ASP A 40 -15.10 15.29 -0.81
CA ASP A 40 -15.98 14.26 -1.34
C ASP A 40 -16.79 13.71 -0.15
N ALA A 41 -18.12 13.84 -0.22
CA ALA A 41 -18.99 13.27 0.80
C ALA A 41 -18.75 11.76 0.86
N ALA A 42 -18.90 11.17 2.05
CA ALA A 42 -18.86 9.71 2.23
C ALA A 42 -20.04 9.09 1.47
N ARG A 43 -19.88 8.93 0.16
CA ARG A 43 -20.78 8.18 -0.70
C ARG A 43 -20.44 6.73 -0.43
N GLN A 44 -21.36 5.98 0.16
CA GLN A 44 -21.29 4.53 0.07
C GLN A 44 -21.32 4.22 -1.43
N PRO A 45 -20.22 3.73 -2.01
CA PRO A 45 -20.25 3.35 -3.41
C PRO A 45 -21.31 2.26 -3.53
N ARG A 46 -22.19 2.36 -4.53
CA ARG A 46 -23.23 1.35 -4.71
C ARG A 46 -22.54 0.01 -4.94
N PHE A 47 -23.16 -1.09 -4.48
CA PHE A 47 -22.61 -2.44 -4.64
C PHE A 47 -22.15 -2.70 -6.09
N ASP A 48 -22.89 -2.16 -7.06
CA ASP A 48 -22.58 -2.24 -8.49
C ASP A 48 -21.22 -1.61 -8.87
N GLU A 49 -20.85 -0.49 -8.23
CA GLU A 49 -19.60 0.25 -8.51
C GLU A 49 -18.36 -0.47 -7.91
N VAL A 50 -18.54 -1.23 -6.82
CA VAL A 50 -17.46 -1.94 -6.14
C VAL A 50 -17.41 -3.43 -6.42
N LYS A 51 -18.39 -3.98 -7.14
CA LYS A 51 -18.50 -5.42 -7.39
C LYS A 51 -17.27 -5.97 -8.10
N ASP A 52 -16.81 -5.30 -9.14
CA ASP A 52 -15.63 -5.72 -9.90
C ASP A 52 -14.33 -5.56 -9.10
N GLN A 53 -14.22 -4.49 -8.30
CA GLN A 53 -13.09 -4.29 -7.41
C GLN A 53 -13.05 -5.36 -6.30
N ALA A 54 -14.19 -5.61 -5.65
CA ALA A 54 -14.33 -6.63 -4.62
C ALA A 54 -14.06 -8.04 -5.16
N ARG A 55 -14.56 -8.35 -6.37
CA ARG A 55 -14.25 -9.61 -7.07
C ARG A 55 -12.77 -9.75 -7.33
N SER A 56 -12.12 -8.71 -7.85
CA SER A 56 -10.69 -8.71 -8.11
C SER A 56 -9.87 -8.90 -6.83
N MET A 57 -10.24 -8.21 -5.75
CA MET A 57 -9.60 -8.38 -4.44
C MET A 57 -9.76 -9.79 -3.87
N LEU A 58 -10.95 -10.40 -4.01
CA LEU A 58 -11.19 -11.77 -3.57
C LEU A 58 -10.42 -12.80 -4.39
N MET A 59 -10.35 -12.61 -5.71
CA MET A 59 -9.56 -13.48 -6.59
C MET A 59 -8.08 -13.40 -6.26
N GLN A 60 -7.55 -12.18 -6.08
CA GLN A 60 -6.16 -11.97 -5.68
C GLN A 60 -5.84 -12.67 -4.36
N LYS A 61 -6.69 -12.48 -3.33
CA LYS A 61 -6.51 -13.16 -2.03
C LYS A 61 -6.51 -14.68 -2.14
N GLN A 62 -7.37 -15.24 -2.99
CA GLN A 62 -7.41 -16.69 -3.21
C GLN A 62 -6.15 -17.18 -3.92
N HIS A 63 -5.70 -16.49 -4.96
CA HIS A 63 -4.44 -16.81 -5.64
C HIS A 63 -3.24 -16.75 -4.71
N ASP A 64 -3.12 -15.68 -3.91
CA ASP A 64 -2.01 -15.52 -2.97
C ASP A 64 -2.01 -16.64 -1.93
N ARG A 65 -3.18 -17.04 -1.43
CA ARG A 65 -3.31 -18.14 -0.48
C ARG A 65 -2.89 -19.47 -1.09
N LEU A 66 -3.44 -19.82 -2.26
CA LEU A 66 -3.11 -21.06 -2.95
C LEU A 66 -1.62 -21.12 -3.32
N PHE A 67 -1.05 -20.00 -3.74
CA PHE A 67 0.37 -19.88 -4.04
C PHE A 67 1.22 -20.09 -2.79
N GLN A 68 0.88 -19.46 -1.66
CA GLN A 68 1.59 -19.68 -0.40
C GLN A 68 1.50 -21.12 0.08
N ASP A 69 0.32 -21.73 -0.01
CA ASP A 69 0.11 -23.13 0.38
C ASP A 69 0.95 -24.08 -0.50
N LEU A 70 0.96 -23.85 -1.82
CA LEU A 70 1.79 -24.62 -2.76
C LEU A 70 3.29 -24.43 -2.49
N VAL A 71 3.73 -23.20 -2.26
CA VAL A 71 5.13 -22.90 -1.94
C VAL A 71 5.54 -23.54 -0.61
N ALA A 72 4.66 -23.52 0.39
CA ALA A 72 4.90 -24.18 1.66
C ALA A 72 5.01 -25.70 1.49
N GLU A 73 4.12 -26.32 0.70
CA GLU A 73 4.17 -27.75 0.39
C GLU A 73 5.47 -28.12 -0.34
N LEU A 74 5.84 -27.34 -1.36
CA LEU A 74 7.07 -27.57 -2.14
C LEU A 74 8.33 -27.39 -1.29
N LYS A 75 8.38 -26.39 -0.40
CA LYS A 75 9.47 -26.21 0.56
C LYS A 75 9.57 -27.35 1.58
N GLY A 76 8.46 -27.98 1.94
CA GLY A 76 8.44 -29.14 2.83
C GLY A 76 8.90 -30.43 2.13
N LYS A 77 8.49 -30.64 0.87
CA LYS A 77 8.84 -31.84 0.09
C LYS A 77 10.27 -31.82 -0.45
N TYR A 78 10.83 -30.64 -0.69
CA TYR A 78 12.19 -30.49 -1.23
C TYR A 78 13.02 -29.62 -0.29
N PRO A 79 14.07 -30.16 0.37
CA PRO A 79 15.02 -29.33 1.11
C PRO A 79 15.77 -28.46 0.11
N VAL A 80 15.32 -27.21 -0.06
CA VAL A 80 15.97 -26.26 -0.95
C VAL A 80 17.24 -25.75 -0.27
N THR A 81 18.38 -26.35 -0.60
CA THR A 81 19.69 -25.79 -0.25
C THR A 81 19.97 -24.62 -1.17
N VAL A 82 19.76 -23.40 -0.66
CA VAL A 82 20.04 -22.17 -1.40
C VAL A 82 21.52 -21.83 -1.24
N ASP A 83 22.33 -22.25 -2.20
CA ASP A 83 23.75 -21.87 -2.27
C ASP A 83 23.88 -20.39 -2.66
N GLN A 84 24.03 -19.54 -1.64
CA GLN A 84 24.13 -18.08 -1.77
C GLN A 84 25.29 -17.61 -2.67
N ARG A 85 26.31 -18.46 -2.88
CA ARG A 85 27.45 -18.17 -3.78
C ARG A 85 27.05 -18.14 -5.25
N LEU A 86 26.12 -19.00 -5.69
CA LEU A 86 25.69 -19.07 -7.09
C LEU A 86 24.62 -18.02 -7.43
N LEU A 87 23.76 -17.68 -6.47
CA LEU A 87 22.75 -16.63 -6.63
C LEU A 87 23.35 -15.24 -6.86
N ALA A 88 24.44 -14.92 -6.16
CA ALA A 88 25.15 -13.66 -6.37
C ALA A 88 25.77 -13.55 -7.78
N ALA A 89 26.30 -14.65 -8.31
CA ALA A 89 26.88 -14.70 -9.66
C ALA A 89 25.81 -14.61 -10.76
N ALA A 90 24.63 -15.22 -10.57
CA ALA A 90 23.53 -15.19 -11.54
C ALA A 90 22.86 -13.81 -11.65
N GLY A 91 22.84 -13.02 -10.56
CA GLY A 91 22.35 -11.64 -10.59
C GLY A 91 23.20 -10.70 -11.45
N GLN A 92 24.53 -10.89 -11.42
CA GLN A 92 25.46 -10.03 -12.17
C GLN A 92 25.49 -10.29 -13.67
N GLN A 93 25.02 -11.45 -14.16
CA GLN A 93 24.97 -11.72 -15.60
C GLN A 93 23.82 -11.00 -16.32
N LYS A 94 22.79 -10.51 -15.61
CA LYS A 94 21.72 -9.71 -16.21
C LYS A 94 22.00 -8.21 -16.29
N GLU A 95 23.04 -7.73 -15.61
CA GLU A 95 23.46 -6.31 -15.63
C GLU A 95 24.57 -6.04 -16.66
N ALA A 96 25.04 -7.06 -17.38
CA ALA A 96 26.12 -6.97 -18.36
C ALA A 96 25.68 -7.08 -19.83
N GLU A 97 24.37 -7.04 -20.11
CA GLU A 97 23.81 -6.93 -21.48
C GLU A 97 23.05 -5.61 -21.67
#